data_AF-A0A6J5ZY72-F1
#
_entry.id   AF-A0A6J5ZY72-F1
#
_cell.length_a   1.000
_cell.length_b   1.000
_cell.length_c   1.000
_cell.angle_alpha   90.00
_cell.angle_beta   90.00
_cell.angle_gamma   90.00
#
_symmetry.space_group_name_H-M   'P 1'
#
loop_
_entity.id
_entity.type
_entity.pdbx_description
1 polymer ?
#
loop_
_entity_poly.entity_id
_entity_poly.type
_entity_poly.pdbx_seq_one_letter_code
_entity_poly.pdbx_strand_id
1 'polypeptide(L)' 'MSLGRATWGIVVLVCLIGALLLLLSGYQGYAALSVAVAFAAALNLRSPA' A
#
# COMPACT_ATOMS: atom_id res chain seq x y z
N MET A 1 2.87 8.11 17.36
CA MET A 1 3.36 7.55 16.07
C MET A 1 4.28 8.57 15.43
N SER A 2 5.46 8.18 14.92
CA SER A 2 6.32 9.11 14.19
C SER A 2 5.68 9.50 12.85
N LEU A 3 5.97 10.72 12.37
CA LEU A 3 5.45 11.21 11.09
C LEU A 3 5.76 10.24 9.95
N GLY A 4 6.99 9.72 9.88
CA GLY A 4 7.39 8.73 8.88
C GLY A 4 6.55 7.45 8.92
N ARG A 5 6.26 6.91 10.11
CA ARG A 5 5.39 5.73 10.24
C ARG A 5 3.95 6.02 9.82
N ALA A 6 3.44 7.22 10.12
CA ALA A 6 2.12 7.63 9.68
C ALA A 6 2.05 7.73 8.15
N THR A 7 3.04 8.35 7.51
CA THR A 7 3.12 8.47 6.05
C THR A 7 3.15 7.10 5.37
N TRP A 8 3.98 6.17 5.86
CA TRP A 8 4.01 4.81 5.31
C TRP A 8 2.68 4.08 5.51
N GLY A 9 1.99 4.29 6.62
CA GLY A 9 0.68 3.70 6.88
C GLY A 9 -0.38 4.18 5.91
N ILE A 10 -0.37 5.48 5.59
CA ILE A 10 -1.26 6.09 4.59
C ILE A 10 -0.97 5.49 3.20
N VAL A 11 0.29 5.35 2.81
CA VAL A 11 0.66 4.74 1.51
C VAL A 11 0.13 3.31 1.41
N VAL A 12 0.33 2.49 2.44
CA VAL A 12 -0.23 1.12 2.48
C VAL A 12 -1.74 1.13 2.27
N LEU A 13 -2.45 1.99 3.02
CA LEU A 13 -3.91 2.08 2.95
C LEU A 13 -4.38 2.49 1.54
N VAL A 14 -3.79 3.52 0.95
CA VAL A 14 -4.14 4.00 -0.39
C VAL A 14 -3.84 2.95 -1.46
N CYS A 15 -2.70 2.26 -1.39
CA CYS A 15 -2.35 1.19 -2.33
C CYS A 15 -3.29 -0.01 -2.23
N LEU A 16 -3.77 -0.37 -1.03
CA LEU A 16 -4.74 -1.46 -0.85
C LEU A 16 -6.14 -1.07 -1.36
N ILE A 17 -6.58 0.17 -1.09
CA ILE A 17 -7.83 0.68 -1.66
C ILE A 17 -7.75 0.70 -3.18
N GLY A 18 -6.66 1.22 -3.75
CA GLY A 18 -6.41 1.23 -5.19
C GLY A 18 -6.40 -0.17 -5.79
N ALA A 19 -5.72 -1.13 -5.14
CA ALA A 19 -5.72 -2.53 -5.56
C ALA A 19 -7.13 -3.13 -5.61
N LEU A 20 -7.94 -2.87 -4.59
CA LEU A 20 -9.33 -3.33 -4.54
C LEU A 20 -10.16 -2.74 -5.68
N LEU A 21 -10.06 -1.44 -5.92
CA LEU A 21 -10.77 -0.77 -7.01
C LEU A 21 -10.35 -1.28 -8.39
N LEU A 22 -9.05 -1.50 -8.60
CA LEU A 22 -8.51 -2.05 -9.84
C LEU A 22 -8.98 -3.49 -10.07
N LEU A 23 -9.01 -4.30 -9.01
CA LEU A 23 -9.49 -5.68 -9.06
C LEU A 23 -10.97 -5.74 -9.43
N LEU A 24 -11.81 -4.92 -8.78
CA LEU A 24 -13.24 -4.78 -9.10
C LEU A 24 -13.47 -4.26 -10.51
N SER A 25 -12.52 -3.50 -11.07
CA SER A 25 -12.57 -2.97 -12.43
C SER A 25 -11.98 -3.91 -13.49
N GLY A 26 -11.54 -5.12 -13.10
CA GLY A 26 -10.96 -6.11 -14.02
C GLY A 26 -9.49 -5.89 -14.40
N TYR A 27 -8.81 -4.90 -13.81
CA TYR A 27 -7.39 -4.60 -14.07
C TYR A 27 -6.46 -5.45 -13.20
N GLN A 28 -6.46 -6.77 -13.42
CA GLN A 28 -5.74 -7.75 -12.61
C GLN A 28 -4.24 -7.44 -12.44
N GLY A 29 -3.55 -7.08 -13.54
CA GLY A 29 -2.12 -6.75 -13.51
C GLY A 29 -1.80 -5.53 -12.65
N TYR A 30 -2.60 -4.47 -12.76
CA TYR A 30 -2.43 -3.26 -11.95
C TYR A 30 -2.84 -3.49 -10.49
N ALA A 31 -3.86 -4.30 -10.24
CA ALA A 31 -4.23 -4.70 -8.88
C ALA A 31 -3.08 -5.42 -8.18
N ALA A 32 -2.49 -6.42 -8.86
CA ALA A 32 -1.33 -7.16 -8.34
C ALA A 32 -0.12 -6.23 -8.11
N LEU A 33 0.16 -5.30 -9.03
CA LEU A 33 1.20 -4.29 -8.86
C LEU A 33 0.95 -3.43 -7.62
N SER A 34 -0.28 -2.93 -7.44
CA SER A 34 -0.65 -2.06 -6.31
C SER A 34 -0.54 -2.81 -4.96
N VAL A 35 -0.86 -4.11 -4.93
CA VAL A 35 -0.61 -4.97 -3.77
C VAL A 35 0.88 -5.11 -3.48
N ALA A 36 1.72 -5.34 -4.50
CA ALA A 36 3.17 -5.45 -4.31
C ALA A 36 3.77 -4.14 -3.72
N VAL A 37 3.30 -2.98 -4.17
CA VAL A 37 3.69 -1.68 -3.61
C VAL A 37 3.23 -1.53 -2.16
N ALA A 38 1.99 -1.93 -1.84
CA ALA A 38 1.49 -1.91 -0.46
C ALA A 38 2.36 -2.78 0.47
N PHE A 39 2.76 -3.98 0.02
CA PHE A 39 3.68 -4.83 0.77
C PHE A 39 5.03 -4.18 1.01
N ALA A 40 5.65 -3.61 -0.03
CA ALA A 40 6.92 -2.89 0.10
C ALA A 40 6.83 -1.70 1.06
N ALA A 41 5.75 -0.90 0.98
CA ALA A 41 5.50 0.22 1.88
C ALA A 41 5.32 -0.25 3.34
N ALA A 42 4.60 -1.35 3.56
CA ALA A 42 4.35 -1.92 4.89
C ALA A 42 5.64 -2.33 5.60
N LEU A 43 6.69 -2.68 4.86
CA LEU A 43 7.99 -3.02 5.45
C LEU A 43 8.58 -1.85 6.26
N ASN A 44 8.31 -0.60 5.86
CA ASN A 44 8.81 0.61 6.51
C ASN A 44 8.08 0.94 7.82
N LEU A 45 6.91 0.34 8.07
CA LEU A 45 6.19 0.49 9.33
C LEU A 45 6.90 -0.18 10.51
N ARG A 46 7.80 -1.12 10.21
CA ARG A 46 8.58 -1.91 11.17
C ARG A 46 9.79 -1.13 11.67
N SER A 47 10.30 -0.19 10.88
CA SER A 47 11.52 0.55 11.23
C SER A 47 11.26 1.54 12.37
N PRO A 48 12.10 1.55 13.43
CA PRO A 48 12.14 2.66 14.36
C PRO A 48 12.66 3.89 13.60
N ALA A 49 11.89 4.96 13.63
CA ALA A 49 12.25 6.25 13.04
C ALA A 49 13.26 6.97 13.92
#